data_AF-A0A977PXE2-F1
#
_entry.id   AF-A0A977PXE2-F1
#
_cell.length_a   1.000
_cell.length_b   1.000
_cell.length_c   1.000
_cell.angle_alpha   90.00
_cell.angle_beta   90.00
_cell.angle_gamma   90.00
#
_symmetry.space_group_name_H-M   'P 1'
#
loop_
_entity.id
_entity.type
_entity.pdbx_description
1 polymer ?
#
loop_
_entity_poly.entity_id
_entity_poly.type
_entity_poly.pdbx_seq_one_letter_code
_entity_poly.pdbx_strand_id
1 'polypeptide(L)'
;MQDIRWKQRLDNYQKAVRQLTKFIEKGELNELEEQGMIKAFEYTYELAWKMIKDYYEEQGEVNIQGSRDALRLAFQRGIIKDGDNLDEND
;
A
#
# COMPACT_ATOMS: atom_id res chain seq x y z
N MET A 1 15.84 -10.80 17.87
CA MET A 1 15.48 -10.95 16.45
C MET A 1 15.48 -9.56 15.86
N GLN A 2 16.27 -9.27 14.82
CA GLN A 2 16.33 -7.93 14.24
C GLN A 2 14.93 -7.52 13.77
N ASP A 3 14.46 -6.38 14.25
CA ASP A 3 13.15 -5.85 13.92
C ASP A 3 13.22 -5.23 12.52
N ILE A 4 12.74 -5.98 11.53
CA ILE A 4 12.87 -5.58 10.13
C ILE A 4 11.78 -4.56 9.80
N ARG A 5 12.22 -3.34 9.48
CA ARG A 5 11.35 -2.16 9.33
C ARG A 5 10.25 -2.36 8.28
N TRP A 6 10.56 -2.96 7.13
CA TRP A 6 9.54 -3.22 6.10
C TRP A 6 8.49 -4.23 6.56
N LYS A 7 8.86 -5.22 7.40
CA LYS A 7 7.90 -6.19 7.98
C LYS A 7 6.93 -5.52 8.94
N GLN A 8 7.41 -4.61 9.77
CA GLN A 8 6.52 -3.80 10.62
C GLN A 8 5.58 -2.93 9.78
N ARG A 9 6.07 -2.31 8.71
CA ARG A 9 5.21 -1.53 7.80
C ARG A 9 4.22 -2.39 7.04
N LEU A 10 4.58 -3.63 6.70
CA LEU A 10 3.66 -4.58 6.10
C LEU A 10 2.48 -4.88 7.03
N ASP A 11 2.72 -5.15 8.31
CA ASP A 11 1.65 -5.33 9.29
C ASP A 11 0.76 -4.08 9.42
N ASN A 12 1.36 -2.88 9.49
CA ASN A 12 0.61 -1.63 9.52
C ASN A 12 -0.22 -1.41 8.25
N TYR A 13 0.34 -1.69 7.09
CA TYR A 13 -0.38 -1.61 5.81
C TYR A 13 -1.55 -2.59 5.77
N GLN A 14 -1.36 -3.83 6.21
CA GLN A 14 -2.44 -4.82 6.27
C GLN A 14 -3.57 -4.38 7.21
N LYS A 15 -3.23 -3.75 8.36
CA LYS A 15 -4.23 -3.14 9.25
C LYS A 15 -4.98 -1.99 8.58
N ALA A 16 -4.26 -1.14 7.84
CA ALA A 16 -4.83 -0.03 7.11
C ALA A 16 -5.80 -0.49 6.00
N VAL A 17 -5.40 -1.49 5.20
CA VAL A 17 -6.26 -2.11 4.19
C VAL A 17 -7.52 -2.67 4.84
N ARG A 18 -7.42 -3.44 5.94
CA ARG A 18 -8.61 -3.94 6.65
C ARG A 18 -9.54 -2.83 7.12
N GLN A 19 -9.00 -1.68 7.54
CA GLN A 19 -9.83 -0.55 7.94
C GLN A 19 -10.52 0.11 6.74
N LEU A 20 -9.82 0.26 5.61
CA LEU A 20 -10.40 0.75 4.36
C LEU A 20 -11.51 -0.19 3.85
N THR A 21 -11.28 -1.51 3.91
CA THR A 21 -12.26 -2.53 3.52
C THR A 21 -13.57 -2.39 4.29
N LYS A 22 -13.54 -2.08 5.59
CA LYS A 22 -14.76 -1.85 6.38
C LYS A 22 -15.63 -0.71 5.83
N PHE A 23 -15.03 0.35 5.29
CA PHE A 23 -15.79 1.44 4.66
C PHE A 23 -16.45 0.96 3.35
N ILE A 24 -15.74 0.16 2.55
CA ILE A 24 -16.25 -0.40 1.31
C ILE A 24 -17.40 -1.38 1.58
N GLU A 25 -17.21 -2.30 2.53
CA GLU A 25 -18.21 -3.30 2.93
C GLU A 25 -19.46 -2.69 3.54
N LYS A 26 -19.34 -1.50 4.15
CA LYS A 26 -20.49 -0.77 4.68
C LYS A 26 -21.43 -0.29 3.56
N GLY A 27 -20.93 -0.02 2.36
CA GLY A 27 -21.75 0.47 1.25
C GLY A 27 -22.09 1.95 1.37
N GLU A 28 -23.33 2.27 1.74
CA GLU A 28 -23.77 3.66 1.87
C GLU A 28 -23.11 4.34 3.09
N LEU A 29 -22.38 5.42 2.82
CA LEU A 29 -21.67 6.23 3.81
C LEU A 29 -22.37 7.56 3.98
N ASN A 30 -22.38 8.09 5.20
CA ASN A 30 -22.70 9.51 5.41
C ASN A 30 -21.46 10.39 5.16
N GLU A 31 -21.65 11.71 5.12
CA GLU A 31 -20.59 12.69 4.84
C GLU A 31 -19.33 12.51 5.73
N LEU A 32 -19.50 12.24 7.03
CA LEU A 32 -18.37 12.03 7.94
C LEU A 32 -17.64 10.72 7.67
N GLU A 33 -18.37 9.69 7.25
CA GLU A 33 -17.82 8.39 6.92
C GLU A 33 -17.11 8.39 5.57
N GLU A 34 -17.59 9.17 4.59
CA GLU A 34 -16.89 9.43 3.34
C GLU A 34 -15.54 10.12 3.61
N GLN A 35 -15.52 11.15 4.47
CA GLN A 35 -14.26 11.78 4.91
C GLN A 35 -13.34 10.78 5.62
N GLY A 36 -13.90 9.90 6.45
CA GLY A 36 -13.18 8.81 7.10
C GLY A 36 -12.56 7.83 6.09
N MET A 37 -13.31 7.49 5.04
CA MET A 37 -12.85 6.62 3.95
C MET A 37 -11.73 7.28 3.13
N ILE A 38 -11.86 8.58 2.79
CA ILE A 38 -10.81 9.34 2.12
C ILE A 38 -9.54 9.32 2.97
N LYS A 39 -9.67 9.59 4.28
CA LYS A 39 -8.52 9.55 5.17
C LYS A 39 -7.90 8.16 5.25
N ALA A 40 -8.75 7.12 5.27
CA ALA A 40 -8.33 5.73 5.23
C ALA A 40 -7.54 5.37 3.99
N PHE A 41 -8.00 5.84 2.84
CA PHE A 41 -7.28 5.69 1.58
C PHE A 41 -5.91 6.40 1.62
N GLU A 42 -5.84 7.65 2.08
CA GLU A 42 -4.58 8.42 2.14
C GLU A 42 -3.49 7.72 2.96
N TYR A 43 -3.80 7.30 4.20
CA TYR A 43 -2.78 6.64 5.03
C TYR A 43 -2.47 5.22 4.54
N THR A 44 -3.43 4.54 3.90
CA THR A 44 -3.20 3.20 3.30
C THR A 44 -2.22 3.32 2.14
N TYR A 45 -2.41 4.30 1.26
CA TYR A 45 -1.49 4.61 0.19
C TYR A 45 -0.10 4.98 0.74
N GLU A 46 -0.04 5.82 1.77
CA GLU A 46 1.21 6.23 2.40
C GLU A 46 2.01 5.04 2.96
N LEU A 47 1.33 4.13 3.64
CA LEU A 47 1.94 2.91 4.17
C LEU A 47 2.42 1.98 3.06
N ALA A 48 1.66 1.86 1.96
CA ALA A 48 2.01 1.01 0.82
C ALA A 48 3.36 1.41 0.22
N TRP A 49 3.52 2.67 -0.17
CA TRP A 49 4.75 3.10 -0.84
C TRP A 49 5.95 3.15 0.12
N LYS A 50 5.73 3.45 1.41
CA LYS A 50 6.80 3.39 2.43
C LYS A 50 7.26 1.96 2.70
N MET A 51 6.35 0.99 2.67
CA MET A 51 6.70 -0.43 2.82
C MET A 51 7.54 -0.89 1.63
N ILE A 52 7.13 -0.55 0.41
CA ILE A 52 7.88 -0.86 -0.82
C ILE A 52 9.28 -0.23 -0.77
N LYS A 53 9.35 1.04 -0.37
CA LYS A 53 10.61 1.75 -0.20
C LYS A 53 11.53 1.01 0.77
N ASP A 54 11.07 0.75 1.99
CA ASP A 54 11.88 0.09 3.01
C ASP A 54 12.30 -1.33 2.58
N TYR A 55 11.44 -2.06 1.86
CA TYR A 55 11.76 -3.39 1.33
C TYR A 55 12.92 -3.34 0.33
N TYR A 56 12.90 -2.38 -0.59
CA TYR A 56 13.97 -2.25 -1.59
C TYR A 56 15.24 -1.61 -1.03
N GLU A 57 15.12 -0.67 -0.09
CA GLU A 57 16.29 -0.13 0.63
C GLU A 57 17.04 -1.24 1.39
N GLU A 58 16.33 -2.22 1.97
CA GLU A 58 16.95 -3.41 2.58
C GLU A 58 17.69 -4.29 1.56
N GLN A 59 17.29 -4.26 0.29
CA GLN A 59 17.93 -4.99 -0.82
C GLN A 59 19.07 -4.20 -1.48
N GLY A 60 19.39 -3.01 -0.98
CA GLY A 60 20.46 -2.16 -1.48
C GLY A 60 20.05 -1.17 -2.58
N GLU A 61 18.75 -1.02 -2.85
CA GLU A 61 18.28 0.04 -3.74
C GLU A 61 18.46 1.40 -3.06
N VAL A 62 19.07 2.32 -3.79
CA VAL A 62 19.31 3.70 -3.34
C VAL A 62 18.59 4.64 -4.30
N ASN A 63 18.09 5.78 -3.79
CA ASN A 63 17.37 6.82 -4.54
C ASN A 63 15.84 6.68 -4.69
N ILE A 64 15.16 5.95 -3.81
CA ILE A 64 13.69 6.00 -3.74
C ILE A 64 13.27 7.27 -2.97
N GLN A 65 12.94 8.35 -3.69
CA GLN A 65 12.65 9.65 -3.08
C GLN A 65 11.18 9.80 -2.67
N GLY A 66 10.28 9.18 -3.42
CA GLY A 66 8.86 9.28 -3.14
C GLY A 66 8.04 8.09 -3.62
N SER A 67 6.73 8.23 -3.48
CA SER A 67 5.76 7.19 -3.82
C SER A 67 5.82 6.76 -5.28
N ARG A 68 6.02 7.72 -6.19
CA ARG A 68 6.19 7.45 -7.63
C ARG A 68 7.38 6.54 -7.91
N ASP A 69 8.53 6.78 -7.29
CA ASP A 69 9.73 5.98 -7.50
C ASP A 69 9.55 4.57 -6.94
N ALA A 70 8.99 4.48 -5.73
CA ALA A 70 8.71 3.20 -5.06
C ALA A 70 7.77 2.33 -5.92
N LEU A 71 6.64 2.89 -6.35
CA LEU A 71 5.64 2.16 -7.13
C LEU A 71 6.18 1.78 -8.52
N ARG A 72 6.91 2.69 -9.19
CA ARG A 72 7.55 2.39 -10.48
C ARG A 72 8.55 1.25 -10.36
N LEU A 73 9.40 1.26 -9.33
CA LEU A 73 10.36 0.19 -9.08
C LEU A 73 9.63 -1.14 -8.80
N ALA A 74 8.61 -1.13 -7.95
CA ALA A 74 7.83 -2.33 -7.65
C ALA A 74 7.14 -2.91 -8.89
N PHE A 75 6.67 -2.07 -9.81
CA PHE A 75 6.11 -2.49 -11.09
C PHE A 75 7.18 -3.09 -12.00
N GLN A 76 8.31 -2.41 -12.19
CA GLN A 76 9.44 -2.88 -13.01
C GLN A 76 9.99 -4.23 -12.54
N ARG A 77 9.93 -4.49 -11.23
CA ARG A 77 10.41 -5.72 -10.60
C ARG A 77 9.34 -6.80 -10.44
N GLY A 78 8.10 -6.53 -10.88
CA GLY A 78 7.00 -7.49 -10.88
C GLY A 78 6.39 -7.80 -9.51
N ILE A 79 6.65 -6.98 -8.48
CA ILE A 79 5.97 -7.11 -7.18
C ILE A 79 4.53 -6.60 -7.26
N ILE A 80 4.33 -5.51 -8.00
CA ILE A 80 3.00 -5.02 -8.37
C ILE A 80 2.77 -5.42 -9.83
N LYS A 81 1.70 -6.18 -10.07
CA LYS A 81 1.24 -6.52 -11.41
C LYS A 81 0.47 -5.34 -12.01
N ASP A 82 0.44 -5.29 -13.34
CA ASP A 82 -0.42 -4.34 -14.06
C ASP A 82 -1.89 -4.66 -13.79
N GLY A 83 -2.65 -3.64 -13.41
CA GLY A 83 -4.07 -3.77 -13.10
C GLY A 83 -4.93 -3.93 -14.35
N ASP A 84 -4.42 -3.53 -15.52
CA ASP A 84 -5.12 -3.63 -16.80
C ASP A 84 -5.14 -5.07 -17.36
N ASN A 85 -4.38 -6.00 -16.77
CA ASN A 85 -4.39 -7.44 -17.10
C ASN A 85 -4.82 -8.28 -15.89
N LEU A 86 -5.92 -7.90 -15.22
CA LEU A 86 -6.71 -8.90 -14.49
C LEU A 86 -7.45 -9.74 -15.53
N ASP A 87 -6.73 -10.66 -16.19
CA ASP A 87 -7.36 -11.74 -16.92
C ASP A 87 -8.29 -12.48 -15.95
N GLU A 88 -9.56 -12.66 -16.34
CA GLU A 88 -10.66 -13.26 -15.57
C GLU A 88 -10.46 -14.76 -15.24
N ASN A 89 -9.22 -15.25 -15.12
CA ASN A 89 -8.90 -16.68 -15.04
C ASN A 89 -8.03 -17.12 -13.85
N ASP A 90 -7.87 -16.32 -12.80
CA ASP A 90 -7.28 -16.76 -11.51
C ASP A 90 -8.35 -16.86 -10.39
#